data_AF-A7EEA4-F1
#
_entry.id   AF-A7EEA4-F1
#
_cell.length_a   1.000
_cell.length_b   1.000
_cell.length_c   1.000
_cell.angle_alpha   90.00
_cell.angle_beta   90.00
_cell.angle_gamma   90.00
#
_symmetry.space_group_name_H-M   'P 1'
#
loop_
_entity.id
_entity.type
_entity.pdbx_description
1 polymer ?
#
loop_
_entity_poly.entity_id
_entity_poly.type
_entity_poly.pdbx_seq_one_letter_code
_entity_poly.pdbx_strand_id
1 'polypeptide(L)'
;MATSPPKPTAKSRIREAEPKDINAITTAMITSLSSDAMWRYRFAHRDKYPEDLLKYARLYIELLVSGSFPDYATLIVEVEEDSVWNTAAFSIWDISYENKRVYTAKGETYTSQSRTSLSRFSPRNY
;
A
#
# COMPACT_ATOMS: atom_id res chain seq x y z
N MET A 1 -22.95 -23.16 31.61
CA MET A 1 -21.78 -22.42 31.10
C MET A 1 -22.27 -21.07 30.64
N ALA A 2 -21.84 -19.97 31.28
CA ALA A 2 -22.24 -18.63 30.88
C ALA A 2 -21.46 -18.24 29.62
N THR A 3 -22.17 -17.93 28.53
CA THR A 3 -21.60 -17.34 27.32
C THR A 3 -21.03 -15.97 27.69
N SER A 4 -19.73 -15.78 27.51
CA SER A 4 -19.06 -14.48 27.63
C SER A 4 -19.82 -13.42 26.82
N PRO A 5 -20.02 -12.19 27.35
CA PRO A 5 -20.68 -11.13 26.60
C PRO A 5 -19.91 -10.86 25.29
N PRO A 6 -20.61 -10.52 24.19
CA PRO A 6 -19.96 -10.18 22.93
C PRO A 6 -18.98 -9.03 23.20
N LYS A 7 -17.70 -9.23 22.86
CA LYS A 7 -16.69 -8.16 22.91
C LYS A 7 -17.26 -6.96 22.13
N PRO A 8 -17.17 -5.73 22.67
CA PRO A 8 -17.53 -4.55 21.89
C PRO A 8 -16.76 -4.59 20.57
N THR A 9 -17.48 -4.49 19.47
CA THR A 9 -16.90 -4.48 18.13
C THR A 9 -15.93 -3.31 18.07
N ALA A 10 -14.64 -3.58 17.88
CA ALA A 10 -13.61 -2.55 17.80
C ALA A 10 -14.02 -1.52 16.74
N LYS A 11 -13.87 -0.22 17.04
CA LYS A 11 -14.22 0.82 16.06
C LYS A 11 -13.27 0.71 14.88
N SER A 12 -13.79 0.84 13.67
CA SER A 12 -12.99 0.82 12.45
C SER A 12 -13.33 2.00 11.55
N ARG A 13 -12.34 2.51 10.82
CA ARG A 13 -12.55 3.56 9.80
C ARG A 13 -11.69 3.33 8.57
N ILE A 14 -12.15 3.85 7.44
CA ILE A 14 -11.42 3.86 6.17
C ILE A 14 -11.00 5.29 5.88
N ARG A 15 -9.75 5.49 5.47
CA ARG A 15 -9.25 6.78 4.99
C ARG A 15 -8.16 6.59 3.94
N GLU A 16 -7.83 7.66 3.25
CA GLU A 16 -6.65 7.71 2.40
C GLU A 16 -5.37 7.67 3.25
N ALA A 17 -4.35 7.01 2.71
CA ALA A 17 -3.04 6.92 3.32
C ALA A 17 -2.31 8.27 3.25
N GLU A 18 -1.61 8.60 4.31
CA GLU A 18 -0.76 9.77 4.41
C GLU A 18 0.71 9.34 4.50
N PRO A 19 1.68 10.25 4.25
CA PRO A 19 3.11 9.92 4.36
C PRO A 19 3.53 9.31 5.70
N LYS A 20 2.82 9.63 6.80
CA LYS A 20 3.08 9.05 8.13
C LYS A 20 2.77 7.55 8.21
N ASP A 21 1.91 7.04 7.33
CA ASP A 21 1.42 5.65 7.34
C ASP A 21 2.34 4.68 6.59
N ILE A 22 3.34 5.20 5.87
CA ILE A 22 4.22 4.44 4.98
C ILE A 22 4.86 3.24 5.69
N ASN A 23 5.34 3.43 6.92
CA ASN A 23 5.97 2.34 7.69
C ASN A 23 4.96 1.25 8.08
N ALA A 24 3.75 1.65 8.49
CA ALA A 24 2.70 0.72 8.88
C ALA A 24 2.23 -0.11 7.67
N ILE A 25 1.99 0.57 6.53
CA ILE A 25 1.60 -0.09 5.27
C ILE A 25 2.72 -1.01 4.77
N THR A 26 3.98 -0.57 4.82
CA THR A 26 5.14 -1.40 4.41
C THR A 26 5.19 -2.69 5.22
N THR A 27 5.02 -2.59 6.54
CA THR A 27 4.99 -3.75 7.44
C THR A 27 3.81 -4.67 7.11
N ALA A 28 2.61 -4.10 6.94
CA ALA A 28 1.42 -4.86 6.58
C ALA A 28 1.57 -5.57 5.23
N MET A 29 2.19 -4.92 4.23
CA MET A 29 2.46 -5.49 2.91
C MET A 29 3.40 -6.69 3.01
N ILE A 30 4.53 -6.54 3.70
CA ILE A 30 5.51 -7.62 3.88
C ILE A 30 4.88 -8.81 4.59
N THR A 31 4.15 -8.57 5.68
CA THR A 31 3.49 -9.63 6.46
C THR A 31 2.44 -10.35 5.62
N SER A 32 1.58 -9.60 4.92
CA SER A 32 0.49 -10.16 4.10
C SER A 32 1.00 -11.00 2.94
N LEU A 33 2.15 -10.64 2.37
CA LEU A 33 2.70 -11.28 1.17
C LEU A 33 3.81 -12.29 1.48
N SER A 34 4.11 -12.51 2.76
CA SER A 34 5.13 -13.46 3.22
C SER A 34 4.91 -14.89 2.71
N SER A 35 3.64 -15.28 2.55
CA SER A 35 3.23 -16.62 2.07
C SER A 35 2.75 -16.62 0.62
N ASP A 36 2.70 -15.47 -0.04
CA ASP A 36 2.18 -15.36 -1.41
C ASP A 36 3.22 -15.84 -2.43
N ALA A 37 2.89 -16.93 -3.14
CA ALA A 37 3.79 -17.54 -4.13
C ALA A 37 4.10 -16.61 -5.30
N MET A 38 3.15 -15.76 -5.71
CA MET A 38 3.35 -14.77 -6.76
C MET A 38 4.20 -13.60 -6.30
N TRP A 39 4.28 -13.34 -5.00
CA TRP A 39 5.18 -12.30 -4.48
C TRP A 39 6.58 -12.81 -4.15
N ARG A 40 6.70 -14.11 -3.85
CA ARG A 40 8.00 -14.73 -3.58
C ARG A 40 9.00 -14.57 -4.72
N TYR A 41 8.58 -14.69 -5.99
CA TYR A 41 9.52 -14.57 -7.12
C TYR A 41 10.13 -13.17 -7.24
N ARG A 42 9.39 -12.11 -6.84
CA ARG A 42 9.89 -10.74 -6.88
C ARG A 42 11.01 -10.50 -5.86
N PHE A 43 11.04 -11.27 -4.78
CA PHE A 43 12.07 -11.17 -3.75
C PHE A 43 12.62 -12.56 -3.40
N ALA A 44 13.32 -13.16 -4.37
CA ALA A 44 13.83 -14.52 -4.27
C ALA A 44 14.73 -14.76 -3.04
N HIS A 45 15.51 -13.74 -2.64
CA HIS A 45 16.44 -13.81 -1.53
C HIS A 45 15.97 -13.09 -0.26
N ARG A 46 14.67 -12.80 -0.11
CA ARG A 46 14.15 -12.04 1.05
C ARG A 46 14.46 -12.66 2.41
N ASP A 47 14.57 -13.99 2.47
CA ASP A 47 14.86 -14.72 3.70
C ASP A 47 16.36 -14.58 4.08
N LYS A 48 17.22 -14.29 3.10
CA LYS A 48 18.66 -14.07 3.27
C LYS A 48 19.02 -12.59 3.47
N TYR A 49 18.25 -11.68 2.86
CA TYR A 49 18.44 -10.23 2.89
C TYR A 49 17.12 -9.51 3.23
N PRO A 50 16.60 -9.63 4.47
CA PRO A 50 15.34 -9.02 4.88
C PRO A 50 15.37 -7.48 4.84
N GLU A 51 16.54 -6.88 5.01
CA GLU A 51 16.77 -5.43 4.91
C GLU A 51 16.51 -4.90 3.50
N ASP A 52 16.88 -5.67 2.47
CA ASP A 52 16.63 -5.31 1.08
C ASP A 52 15.14 -5.37 0.78
N LEU A 53 14.45 -6.42 1.24
CA LEU A 53 12.98 -6.51 1.13
C LEU A 53 12.32 -5.28 1.76
N LEU A 54 12.71 -4.94 2.99
CA LEU A 54 12.16 -3.79 3.71
C LEU A 54 12.39 -2.48 2.94
N LYS A 55 13.61 -2.26 2.45
CA LYS A 55 13.99 -1.08 1.68
C LYS A 55 13.17 -0.95 0.39
N TYR A 56 13.06 -2.03 -0.39
CA TYR A 56 12.31 -2.00 -1.65
C TYR A 56 10.81 -1.86 -1.43
N ALA A 57 10.24 -2.57 -0.45
CA ALA A 57 8.83 -2.44 -0.11
C ALA A 57 8.51 -1.01 0.34
N ARG A 58 9.36 -0.41 1.17
CA ARG A 58 9.19 0.97 1.62
C ARG A 58 9.21 1.97 0.45
N LEU A 59 10.20 1.86 -0.44
CA LEU A 59 10.30 2.72 -1.62
C LEU A 59 9.07 2.59 -2.54
N TYR A 60 8.55 1.37 -2.67
CA TYR A 60 7.33 1.11 -3.43
C TYR A 60 6.10 1.76 -2.79
N ILE A 61 5.93 1.66 -1.47
CA ILE A 61 4.82 2.31 -0.76
C ILE A 61 4.97 3.84 -0.76
N GLU A 62 6.19 4.38 -0.62
CA GLU A 62 6.49 5.81 -0.75
C GLU A 62 6.01 6.35 -2.10
N LEU A 63 6.23 5.61 -3.18
CA LEU A 63 5.75 5.97 -4.51
C LEU A 63 4.22 6.06 -4.56
N LEU A 64 3.52 5.09 -3.96
CA LEU A 64 2.07 4.93 -4.05
C LEU A 64 1.26 5.83 -3.10
N VAL A 65 1.90 6.31 -2.03
CA VAL A 65 1.31 7.24 -1.05
C VAL A 65 1.73 8.68 -1.36
N SER A 66 2.80 8.89 -2.12
CA SER A 66 3.25 10.23 -2.49
C SER A 66 2.24 10.94 -3.37
N GLY A 67 1.83 12.15 -2.96
CA GLY A 67 1.04 13.05 -3.79
C GLY A 67 1.74 13.48 -5.09
N SER A 68 3.02 13.13 -5.26
CA SER A 68 3.72 13.30 -6.54
C SER A 68 3.23 12.32 -7.61
N PHE A 69 2.57 11.21 -7.25
CA PHE A 69 2.05 10.20 -8.18
C PHE A 69 0.53 10.10 -8.05
N PRO A 70 -0.24 11.02 -8.66
CA PRO A 70 -1.69 11.12 -8.45
C PRO A 70 -2.48 9.95 -9.05
N ASP A 71 -1.82 9.06 -9.79
CA ASP A 71 -2.42 7.91 -10.46
C ASP A 71 -2.67 6.71 -9.52
N TYR A 72 -2.26 6.81 -8.26
CA TYR A 72 -2.50 5.78 -7.26
C TYR A 72 -3.34 6.32 -6.10
N ALA A 73 -4.39 5.58 -5.75
CA ALA A 73 -5.13 5.80 -4.52
C ALA A 73 -4.80 4.68 -3.53
N THR A 74 -4.15 5.03 -2.43
CA THR A 74 -3.84 4.10 -1.35
C THR A 74 -4.78 4.35 -0.18
N LEU A 75 -5.65 3.37 0.11
CA LEU A 75 -6.60 3.43 1.23
C LEU A 75 -6.13 2.51 2.35
N ILE A 76 -6.38 2.92 3.60
CA ILE A 76 -6.13 2.09 4.77
C ILE A 76 -7.40 1.90 5.59
N VAL A 77 -7.46 0.74 6.27
CA VAL A 77 -8.41 0.47 7.34
C VAL A 77 -7.67 0.60 8.66
N GLU A 78 -8.16 1.47 9.53
CA GLU A 78 -7.68 1.58 10.90
C GLU A 78 -8.69 0.97 11.86
N VAL A 79 -8.19 0.27 12.88
CA VAL A 79 -8.98 -0.30 13.98
C VAL A 79 -8.49 0.32 15.28
N GLU A 80 -9.43 0.73 16.14
CA GLU A 80 -9.15 1.30 17.45
C GLU A 80 -8.95 0.17 18.47
N GLU A 81 -7.74 0.09 19.02
CA GLU A 81 -7.35 -0.84 20.09
C GLU A 81 -6.72 -0.02 21.22
N ASP A 82 -7.24 -0.15 22.44
CA ASP A 82 -6.74 0.58 23.62
C ASP A 82 -6.62 2.10 23.41
N SER A 83 -7.58 2.71 22.69
CA SER A 83 -7.62 4.14 22.31
C SER A 83 -6.53 4.57 21.31
N VAL A 84 -5.85 3.62 20.67
CA VAL A 84 -4.86 3.85 19.61
C VAL A 84 -5.41 3.31 18.29
N TRP A 85 -5.32 4.09 17.22
CA TRP A 85 -5.71 3.67 15.88
C TRP A 85 -4.53 2.97 15.20
N ASN A 86 -4.71 1.69 14.88
CA ASN A 86 -3.70 0.87 14.21
C ASN A 86 -4.16 0.52 12.79
N THR A 87 -3.24 0.60 11.82
CA THR A 87 -3.49 0.15 10.44
C THR A 87 -3.65 -1.37 10.43
N ALA A 88 -4.85 -1.84 10.11
CA ALA A 88 -5.20 -3.25 10.05
C ALA A 88 -5.08 -3.82 8.63
N ALA A 89 -5.39 -3.01 7.62
CA ALA A 89 -5.35 -3.42 6.22
C ALA A 89 -5.09 -2.21 5.31
N PHE A 90 -4.71 -2.49 4.07
CA PHE A 90 -4.54 -1.48 3.02
C PHE A 90 -5.05 -1.99 1.68
N SER A 91 -5.36 -1.07 0.78
CA SER A 91 -5.67 -1.36 -0.62
C SER A 91 -5.04 -0.29 -1.51
N ILE A 92 -4.50 -0.70 -2.66
CA ILE A 92 -3.86 0.20 -3.63
C ILE A 92 -4.61 0.08 -4.95
N TRP A 93 -5.02 1.21 -5.51
CA TRP A 93 -5.77 1.29 -6.75
C TRP A 93 -5.01 2.12 -7.79
N ASP A 94 -4.89 1.59 -9.01
CA ASP A 94 -4.46 2.38 -10.17
C ASP A 94 -5.67 3.13 -10.72
N ILE A 95 -5.67 4.45 -10.56
CA ILE A 95 -6.74 5.38 -10.97
C ILE A 95 -6.32 6.25 -12.16
N SER A 96 -5.21 5.91 -12.83
CA SER A 96 -4.69 6.65 -14.00
C SER A 96 -5.74 6.87 -15.09
N TYR A 97 -6.60 5.87 -15.32
CA TYR A 97 -7.68 5.96 -16.30
C TYR A 97 -8.73 7.02 -15.91
N GLU A 98 -9.13 7.05 -14.65
CA GLU A 98 -10.13 8.02 -14.17
C GLU A 98 -9.55 9.43 -14.18
N ASN A 99 -8.30 9.60 -13.74
CA ASN A 99 -7.58 10.86 -13.86
C ASN A 99 -7.55 11.33 -15.33
N LYS A 100 -7.16 10.47 -16.27
CA LYS A 100 -7.16 10.80 -17.69
C LYS A 100 -8.51 11.31 -18.17
N ARG A 101 -9.62 10.69 -17.74
CA ARG A 101 -10.98 11.14 -18.10
C ARG A 101 -11.29 12.52 -17.52
N VAL A 102 -10.97 12.77 -16.25
CA VAL A 102 -11.20 14.06 -15.58
C VAL A 102 -10.40 15.18 -16.24
N TYR A 103 -9.11 14.96 -16.51
CA TYR A 103 -8.25 15.93 -17.20
C TYR A 103 -8.77 16.23 -18.62
N THR A 104 -9.15 15.20 -19.38
CA THR A 104 -9.71 15.36 -20.72
C THR A 104 -11.01 16.18 -20.68
N ALA A 105 -11.88 15.93 -19.70
CA ALA A 105 -13.13 16.68 -19.53
C ALA A 105 -12.91 18.16 -19.17
N LYS A 106 -11.79 18.47 -18.50
CA LYS A 106 -11.36 19.84 -18.19
C LYS A 106 -10.63 20.53 -19.35
N GLY A 107 -10.38 19.83 -20.45
CA GLY A 107 -9.59 20.34 -21.58
C GLY A 107 -8.09 20.41 -21.28
N GLU A 108 -7.61 19.73 -20.23
CA GLU A 108 -6.22 19.72 -19.81
C GLU A 108 -5.46 18.51 -20.40
N THR A 109 -4.17 18.68 -20.68
CA THR A 109 -3.32 17.59 -21.17
C THR A 109 -2.90 16.68 -20.01
N TYR A 110 -3.47 15.47 -19.96
CA TYR A 110 -3.03 14.45 -19.01
C TYR A 110 -1.66 13.89 -19.39
N THR A 111 -0.66 14.13 -18.53
CA THR A 111 0.65 13.49 -18.64
C THR A 111 0.72 12.35 -17.63
N SER A 112 0.49 11.12 -18.09
CA SER A 112 0.69 9.93 -17.25
C SER A 112 2.14 9.86 -16.82
N GLN A 113 2.37 9.64 -15.52
CA GLN A 113 3.71 9.31 -15.06
C GLN A 113 4.02 7.88 -15.50
N SER A 114 4.71 7.77 -16.65
CA SER A 114 4.90 6.49 -17.34
C SER A 114 5.33 5.36 -16.41
N ARG A 115 4.83 4.14 -16.68
CA ARG A 115 5.21 2.85 -16.05
C ARG A 115 6.73 2.62 -15.90
N THR A 116 7.57 3.40 -16.60
CA THR A 116 9.03 3.38 -16.54
C THR A 116 9.60 3.80 -15.17
N SER A 117 8.85 4.53 -14.35
CA SER A 117 9.25 4.83 -12.96
C SER A 117 9.14 3.58 -12.07
N LEU A 118 8.08 2.79 -12.23
CA LEU A 118 7.83 1.54 -11.51
C LEU A 118 8.78 0.41 -11.89
N SER A 119 9.23 0.35 -13.15
CA SER A 119 10.19 -0.67 -13.60
C SER A 119 11.59 -0.52 -12.98
N ARG A 120 11.89 0.63 -12.36
CA ARG A 120 13.09 0.83 -11.53
C ARG A 120 13.00 0.20 -10.15
N PHE A 121 11.79 -0.16 -9.70
CA PHE A 121 11.54 -0.84 -8.42
C PHE A 121 11.30 -2.33 -8.58
N SER A 122 11.27 -2.84 -9.82
CA SER A 122 11.37 -4.28 -10.08
C SER A 122 12.84 -4.68 -9.90
N PRO A 123 13.17 -5.59 -8.97
CA PRO A 123 14.50 -6.18 -8.95
C PRO A 123 14.65 -6.90 -10.29
N ARG A 124 15.55 -6.39 -11.14
CA ARG A 124 15.98 -7.17 -12.30
C ARG A 124 16.67 -8.40 -11.72
N ASN A 125 16.20 -9.58 -12.15
CA ASN A 125 16.81 -10.86 -11.83
C ASN A 125 18.33 -10.74 -11.92
N TYR A 126 19.00 -10.88 -10.78
CA TYR A 126 20.40 -11.28 -10.70
C TYR A 126 20.45 -12.80 -10.65
#